data_AF-A0A8S3HE73-F1
#
_entry.id   AF-A0A8S3HE73-F1
#
_cell.length_a   1.000
_cell.length_b   1.000
_cell.length_c   1.000
_cell.angle_alpha   90.00
_cell.angle_beta   90.00
_cell.angle_gamma   90.00
#
_symmetry.space_group_name_H-M   'P 1'
#
loop_
_entity.id
_entity.type
_entity.pdbx_description
1 polymer ?
#
loop_
_entity_poly.entity_id
_entity_poly.type
_entity_poly.pdbx_seq_one_letter_code
_entity_poly.pdbx_strand_id
1 'polypeptide(L)'
;MGNTDSKVDFRVAVVQLTSRSQQIEANDESFWDQFWSDKISSVQDIFALVPAAEIRALREELPSNLATLCNKLVDRLQLATEHSCQTQRDQTAAINCVRLLTRLLPYIFEEPEWRGFFWSDIPTGQQQATSNGEYASKPPLAERLLQTLADLLFCPDFTVASKK
;
A
#
# COMPACT_ATOMS: atom_id res chain seq x y z
N MET A 1 7.68 -14.27 -23.22
CA MET A 1 6.55 -13.43 -23.68
C MET A 1 5.70 -12.86 -22.53
N GLY A 2 6.05 -13.00 -21.24
CA GLY A 2 5.13 -12.63 -20.13
C GLY A 2 5.22 -11.21 -19.54
N ASN A 3 6.17 -10.36 -19.96
CA ASN A 3 6.36 -9.04 -19.32
C ASN A 3 5.41 -7.95 -19.86
N THR A 4 4.96 -8.07 -21.12
CA THR A 4 4.06 -7.08 -21.73
C THR A 4 2.64 -7.23 -21.19
N ASP A 5 2.12 -8.46 -21.13
CA ASP A 5 0.77 -8.74 -20.61
C ASP A 5 0.65 -8.35 -19.13
N SER A 6 1.70 -8.61 -18.35
CA SER A 6 1.78 -8.22 -16.93
C SER A 6 1.62 -6.70 -16.70
N LYS A 7 2.22 -5.88 -17.58
CA LYS A 7 2.10 -4.41 -17.51
C LYS A 7 0.73 -3.93 -17.97
N VAL A 8 0.13 -4.60 -18.97
CA VAL A 8 -1.23 -4.30 -19.44
C VAL A 8 -2.23 -4.56 -18.32
N ASP A 9 -2.15 -5.71 -17.65
CA ASP A 9 -3.03 -6.05 -16.52
C ASP A 9 -2.93 -5.02 -15.39
N PHE A 10 -1.71 -4.66 -14.99
CA PHE A 10 -1.50 -3.63 -13.97
C PHE A 10 -2.10 -2.29 -14.41
N ARG A 11 -1.93 -1.92 -15.69
CA ARG A 11 -2.50 -0.69 -16.23
C ARG A 11 -4.03 -0.71 -16.20
N VAL A 12 -4.65 -1.86 -16.50
CA VAL A 12 -6.11 -2.04 -16.38
C VAL A 12 -6.55 -1.82 -14.94
N ALA A 13 -5.85 -2.37 -13.95
CA ALA A 13 -6.15 -2.14 -12.54
C ALA A 13 -6.04 -0.65 -12.14
N VAL A 14 -5.00 0.06 -12.61
CA VAL A 14 -4.84 1.51 -12.39
C VAL A 14 -5.99 2.30 -13.02
N VAL A 15 -6.38 1.97 -14.26
CA VAL A 15 -7.52 2.63 -14.92
C VAL A 15 -8.81 2.36 -14.16
N GLN A 16 -9.05 1.11 -13.73
CA GLN A 16 -10.21 0.75 -12.92
C GLN A 16 -10.26 1.55 -11.60
N LEU A 17 -9.12 1.68 -10.91
CA LEU A 17 -8.97 2.46 -9.68
C LEU A 17 -9.40 3.93 -9.87
N THR A 18 -9.10 4.51 -11.03
CA THR A 18 -9.42 5.91 -11.39
C THR A 18 -10.77 6.09 -12.10
N SER A 19 -11.44 5.01 -12.51
CA SER A 19 -12.67 5.09 -13.31
C SER A 19 -13.90 5.33 -12.41
N ARG A 20 -14.65 6.40 -12.71
CA ARG A 20 -15.72 7.01 -11.89
C ARG A 20 -16.98 6.15 -11.59
N SER A 21 -16.97 4.86 -11.87
CA SER A 21 -18.22 4.06 -11.89
C SER A 21 -18.67 3.59 -10.50
N GLN A 22 -17.74 3.26 -9.59
CA GLN A 22 -18.06 2.79 -8.24
C GLN A 22 -16.83 2.81 -7.33
N GLN A 23 -17.03 3.06 -6.04
CA GLN A 23 -16.01 2.79 -5.02
C GLN A 23 -15.68 1.29 -5.03
N ILE A 24 -14.39 0.95 -5.05
CA ILE A 24 -13.95 -0.44 -5.02
C ILE A 24 -14.06 -0.96 -3.60
N GLU A 25 -14.63 -2.15 -3.43
CA GLU A 25 -14.84 -2.73 -2.11
C GLU A 25 -13.49 -3.05 -1.44
N ALA A 26 -13.34 -2.68 -0.17
CA ALA A 26 -12.08 -2.88 0.56
C ALA A 26 -11.75 -4.37 0.80
N ASN A 27 -12.73 -5.26 0.70
CA ASN A 27 -12.60 -6.71 0.86
C ASN A 27 -12.33 -7.44 -0.47
N ASP A 28 -12.29 -6.74 -1.62
CA ASP A 28 -11.93 -7.35 -2.91
C ASP A 28 -10.41 -7.57 -3.00
N GLU A 29 -9.91 -8.56 -2.25
CA GLU A 29 -8.48 -8.89 -2.23
C GLU A 29 -7.95 -9.24 -3.62
N SER A 30 -8.79 -9.79 -4.49
CA SER A 30 -8.39 -10.16 -5.87
C SER A 30 -8.03 -8.93 -6.70
N PHE A 31 -8.74 -7.82 -6.50
CA PHE A 31 -8.41 -6.54 -7.11
C PHE A 31 -7.13 -5.96 -6.51
N TRP A 32 -7.05 -5.85 -5.19
CA TRP A 32 -5.93 -5.18 -4.52
C TRP A 32 -4.60 -5.92 -4.67
N ASP A 33 -4.60 -7.26 -4.70
CA ASP A 33 -3.41 -8.09 -4.90
C ASP A 33 -2.65 -7.79 -6.20
N GLN A 34 -3.32 -7.21 -7.20
CA GLN A 34 -2.70 -6.85 -8.47
C GLN A 34 -1.61 -5.79 -8.30
N PHE A 35 -1.71 -4.92 -7.29
CA PHE A 35 -0.81 -3.78 -7.09
C PHE A 35 0.58 -4.15 -6.54
N TRP A 36 0.69 -5.27 -5.81
CA TRP A 36 1.97 -5.77 -5.27
C TRP A 36 2.33 -7.15 -5.83
N SER A 37 1.69 -7.55 -6.93
CA SER A 37 2.01 -8.78 -7.64
C SER A 37 3.41 -8.74 -8.28
N ASP A 38 3.89 -9.90 -8.69
CA ASP A 38 5.16 -10.12 -9.40
C ASP A 38 5.16 -9.57 -10.85
N LYS A 39 4.01 -9.10 -11.33
CA LYS A 39 3.81 -8.48 -12.65
C LYS A 39 4.62 -7.19 -12.85
N ILE A 40 5.04 -6.53 -11.77
CA ILE A 40 5.83 -5.31 -11.80
C ILE A 40 7.24 -5.60 -11.32
N SER A 41 8.21 -5.37 -12.20
CA SER A 41 9.62 -5.71 -11.94
C SER A 41 10.47 -4.49 -11.55
N SER A 42 10.08 -3.27 -11.89
CA SER A 42 10.90 -2.07 -11.69
C SER A 42 10.14 -0.85 -11.18
N VAL A 43 10.87 0.07 -10.53
CA VAL A 43 10.31 1.37 -10.12
C VAL A 43 9.99 2.25 -11.35
N GLN A 44 10.76 2.11 -12.43
CA GLN A 44 10.52 2.83 -13.69
C GLN A 44 9.15 2.47 -14.28
N ASP A 45 8.77 1.19 -14.21
CA ASP A 45 7.45 0.74 -14.66
C ASP A 45 6.32 1.36 -13.83
N ILE A 46 6.47 1.45 -12.51
CA ILE A 46 5.48 2.13 -11.64
C ILE A 46 5.31 3.59 -12.06
N PHE A 47 6.41 4.31 -12.28
CA PHE A 47 6.35 5.72 -12.63
C PHE A 47 5.73 5.95 -14.02
N ALA A 48 5.94 5.02 -14.95
CA ALA A 48 5.34 5.05 -16.28
C ALA A 48 3.85 4.68 -16.27
N LEU A 49 3.46 3.65 -15.49
CA LEU A 49 2.11 3.09 -15.48
C LEU A 49 1.15 3.80 -14.52
N VAL A 50 1.68 4.60 -13.58
CA VAL A 50 0.92 5.43 -12.63
C VAL A 50 1.32 6.92 -12.81
N PRO A 51 0.73 7.63 -13.78
CA PRO A 51 1.04 9.04 -14.04
C PRO A 51 0.62 9.97 -12.89
N ALA A 52 1.35 11.07 -12.71
CA ALA A 52 1.07 12.05 -11.65
C ALA A 52 -0.33 12.66 -11.76
N ALA A 53 -0.77 12.93 -13.00
CA ALA A 53 -2.10 13.48 -13.26
C ALA A 53 -3.22 12.54 -12.78
N GLU A 54 -3.04 11.22 -12.93
CA GLU A 54 -4.02 10.23 -12.49
C GLU A 54 -4.05 10.08 -10.97
N ILE A 55 -2.91 10.23 -10.29
CA ILE A 55 -2.87 10.22 -8.82
C ILE A 55 -3.62 11.44 -8.26
N ARG A 56 -3.42 12.62 -8.86
CA ARG A 56 -4.17 13.84 -8.46
C ARG A 56 -5.66 13.72 -8.76
N ALA A 57 -6.02 13.22 -9.94
CA ALA A 57 -7.41 12.94 -10.28
C ALA A 57 -8.04 11.93 -9.30
N LEU A 58 -7.33 10.86 -8.95
CA LEU A 58 -7.79 9.88 -7.97
C LEU A 58 -8.00 10.51 -6.58
N ARG A 59 -7.08 11.38 -6.15
CA ARG A 59 -7.16 12.11 -4.89
C ARG A 59 -8.38 13.03 -4.84
N GLU A 60 -8.69 13.71 -5.95
CA GLU A 60 -9.77 14.70 -6.04
C GLU A 60 -11.15 14.06 -6.28
N GLU A 61 -11.21 13.05 -7.14
CA GLU A 61 -12.47 12.47 -7.61
C GLU A 61 -12.89 11.23 -6.82
N LEU A 62 -11.94 10.45 -6.32
CA LEU A 62 -12.17 9.16 -5.66
C LEU A 62 -11.27 8.99 -4.41
N PRO A 63 -11.29 9.94 -3.44
CA PRO A 63 -10.41 9.91 -2.28
C PRO A 63 -10.55 8.62 -1.44
N SER A 64 -11.75 8.02 -1.38
CA SER A 64 -11.97 6.75 -0.68
C SER A 64 -11.17 5.58 -1.27
N ASN A 65 -11.03 5.53 -2.61
CA ASN A 65 -10.23 4.50 -3.28
C ASN A 65 -8.75 4.68 -2.96
N LEU A 66 -8.25 5.93 -2.98
CA LEU A 66 -6.87 6.25 -2.64
C LEU A 66 -6.55 5.94 -1.17
N ALA A 67 -7.47 6.27 -0.26
CA ALA A 67 -7.35 5.94 1.16
C ALA A 67 -7.32 4.42 1.39
N THR A 68 -8.17 3.67 0.68
CA THR A 68 -8.19 2.20 0.74
C THR A 68 -6.89 1.60 0.20
N LEU A 69 -6.40 2.10 -0.95
CA LEU A 69 -5.11 1.67 -1.51
C LEU A 69 -3.98 1.92 -0.51
N CYS A 70 -3.89 3.11 0.09
CA CYS A 70 -2.85 3.41 1.09
C CYS A 70 -2.91 2.46 2.29
N ASN A 71 -4.11 2.18 2.82
CA ASN A 71 -4.27 1.21 3.91
C ASN A 71 -3.80 -0.19 3.49
N LYS A 72 -4.23 -0.67 2.32
CA LYS A 72 -3.84 -1.99 1.80
C LYS A 72 -2.33 -2.12 1.59
N LEU A 73 -1.68 -1.09 1.07
CA LEU A 73 -0.21 -1.09 0.89
C LEU A 73 0.52 -1.18 2.22
N VAL A 74 0.05 -0.48 3.26
CA VAL A 74 0.65 -0.55 4.61
C VAL A 74 0.32 -1.88 5.31
N ASP A 75 -0.92 -2.36 5.23
CA ASP A 75 -1.31 -3.68 5.76
C ASP A 75 -0.45 -4.79 5.12
N ARG A 76 -0.21 -4.71 3.80
CA ARG A 76 0.63 -5.67 3.08
C ARG A 76 2.11 -5.61 3.49
N LEU A 77 2.64 -4.41 3.75
CA LEU A 77 4.01 -4.26 4.28
C LEU A 77 4.13 -4.87 5.68
N GLN A 78 3.14 -4.66 6.54
CA GLN A 78 3.11 -5.25 7.89
C GLN A 78 3.12 -6.77 7.80
N LEU A 79 2.24 -7.35 6.98
CA LEU A 79 2.17 -8.80 6.77
C LEU A 79 3.49 -9.37 6.23
N ALA A 80 4.15 -8.69 5.29
CA ALA A 80 5.45 -9.11 4.79
C ALA A 80 6.54 -9.08 5.88
N THR A 81 6.45 -8.12 6.81
CA THR A 81 7.39 -7.95 7.92
C THR A 81 7.16 -8.99 9.03
N GLU A 82 5.90 -9.31 9.34
CA GLU A 82 5.52 -10.38 10.29
C GLU A 82 6.09 -11.74 9.88
N HIS A 83 6.16 -12.01 8.57
CA HIS A 83 6.80 -13.20 8.02
C HIS A 83 8.31 -13.03 7.74
N SER A 84 8.92 -11.95 8.23
CA SER A 84 10.34 -11.61 8.04
C SER A 84 10.79 -11.68 6.58
N CYS A 85 9.89 -11.36 5.64
CA CYS A 85 10.13 -11.40 4.19
C CYS A 85 10.82 -12.71 3.73
N GLN A 86 10.46 -13.85 4.33
CA GLN A 86 11.14 -15.14 4.10
C GLN A 86 10.99 -15.67 2.67
N THR A 87 9.90 -15.32 1.98
CA THR A 87 9.61 -15.82 0.62
C THR A 87 9.88 -14.75 -0.44
N GLN A 88 10.27 -15.19 -1.65
CA GLN A 88 10.41 -14.28 -2.80
C GLN A 88 9.13 -13.48 -3.08
N ARG A 89 7.96 -14.09 -2.83
CA ARG A 89 6.65 -13.43 -2.98
C ARG A 89 6.50 -12.29 -1.99
N ASP A 90 6.87 -12.49 -0.71
CA ASP A 90 6.78 -11.45 0.31
C ASP A 90 7.76 -10.32 0.06
N GLN A 91 9.00 -10.64 -0.34
CA GLN A 91 10.01 -9.66 -0.74
C GLN A 91 9.53 -8.80 -1.92
N THR A 92 9.00 -9.45 -2.95
CA THR A 92 8.47 -8.75 -4.14
C THR A 92 7.28 -7.86 -3.78
N ALA A 93 6.36 -8.37 -2.96
CA ALA A 93 5.22 -7.60 -2.49
C ALA A 93 5.66 -6.37 -1.67
N ALA A 94 6.59 -6.54 -0.73
CA ALA A 94 7.12 -5.45 0.07
C ALA A 94 7.78 -4.36 -0.80
N ILE A 95 8.65 -4.77 -1.74
CA ILE A 95 9.30 -3.85 -2.68
C ILE A 95 8.26 -3.08 -3.51
N ASN A 96 7.24 -3.76 -4.04
CA ASN A 96 6.23 -3.11 -4.87
C ASN A 96 5.33 -2.18 -4.06
N CYS A 97 4.99 -2.52 -2.81
CA CYS A 97 4.31 -1.62 -1.88
C CYS A 97 5.14 -0.36 -1.60
N VAL A 98 6.44 -0.49 -1.32
CA VAL A 98 7.33 0.67 -1.11
C VAL A 98 7.42 1.54 -2.37
N ARG A 99 7.53 0.94 -3.56
CA ARG A 99 7.59 1.68 -4.83
C ARG A 99 6.30 2.47 -5.09
N LEU A 100 5.14 1.86 -4.83
CA LEU A 100 3.84 2.52 -4.96
C LEU A 100 3.69 3.65 -3.94
N LEU A 101 4.02 3.43 -2.66
CA LEU A 101 3.97 4.50 -1.66
C LEU A 101 4.90 5.65 -2.02
N THR A 102 6.12 5.36 -2.47
CA THR A 102 7.08 6.36 -2.97
C THR A 102 6.49 7.17 -4.14
N ARG A 103 5.69 6.52 -4.99
CA ARG A 103 5.03 7.16 -6.13
C ARG A 103 3.82 8.01 -5.71
N LEU A 104 3.03 7.55 -4.74
CA LEU A 104 1.75 8.15 -4.34
C LEU A 104 1.92 9.31 -3.35
N LEU A 105 2.73 9.12 -2.30
CA LEU A 105 2.79 10.04 -1.16
C LEU A 105 3.12 11.50 -1.54
N PRO A 106 4.05 11.80 -2.47
CA PRO A 106 4.34 13.18 -2.85
C PRO A 106 3.11 13.93 -3.36
N TYR A 107 2.25 13.24 -4.13
CA TYR A 107 1.03 13.84 -4.69
C TYR A 107 -0.14 13.83 -3.71
N ILE A 108 -0.21 12.86 -2.79
CA ILE A 108 -1.20 12.88 -1.70
C ILE A 108 -0.98 14.13 -0.83
N PHE A 109 0.26 14.40 -0.44
CA PHE A 109 0.60 15.48 0.49
C PHE A 109 0.66 16.89 -0.12
N GLU A 110 0.38 17.03 -1.42
CA GLU A 110 0.05 18.34 -2.00
C GLU A 110 -1.21 18.92 -1.36
N GLU A 111 -2.15 18.07 -0.91
CA GLU A 111 -3.36 18.48 -0.19
C GLU A 111 -3.18 18.33 1.34
N PRO A 112 -3.24 19.42 2.12
CA PRO A 112 -2.97 19.36 3.56
C PRO A 112 -3.93 18.48 4.36
N GLU A 113 -5.17 18.34 3.90
CA GLU A 113 -6.24 17.59 4.56
C GLU A 113 -5.90 16.10 4.73
N TRP A 114 -5.08 15.55 3.83
CA TRP A 114 -4.61 14.16 3.91
C TRP A 114 -3.71 13.89 5.11
N ARG A 115 -3.16 14.92 5.77
CA ARG A 115 -2.46 14.75 7.05
C ARG A 115 -3.37 14.18 8.13
N GLY A 116 -4.64 14.61 8.16
CA GLY A 116 -5.63 14.07 9.07
C GLY A 116 -5.84 12.58 8.85
N PHE A 117 -6.00 12.14 7.61
CA PHE A 117 -6.13 10.72 7.28
C PHE A 117 -4.92 9.87 7.73
N PHE A 118 -3.69 10.38 7.58
CA PHE A 118 -2.48 9.64 7.93
C PHE A 118 -2.18 9.60 9.44
N TRP A 119 -2.49 10.68 10.17
CA TRP A 119 -2.06 10.88 11.56
C TRP A 119 -3.19 10.79 12.59
N SER A 120 -4.45 10.73 12.17
CA SER A 120 -5.56 10.55 13.12
C SER A 120 -5.69 9.08 13.52
N ASP A 121 -5.99 8.86 14.79
CA ASP A 121 -6.44 7.55 15.27
C ASP A 121 -7.76 7.21 14.60
N ILE A 122 -7.90 5.99 14.09
CA ILE A 122 -9.19 5.50 13.62
C ILE A 122 -9.97 5.11 14.87
N PRO A 123 -11.07 5.82 15.23
CA PRO A 123 -11.91 5.42 16.34
C PRO A 123 -12.48 4.06 15.95
N THR A 124 -11.93 3.00 16.53
CA THR A 124 -12.33 1.64 16.21
C THR A 124 -13.64 1.40 16.94
N GLY A 125 -14.73 1.93 16.39
CA GLY A 125 -16.08 1.72 16.90
C GLY A 125 -16.39 0.22 16.82
N GLN A 126 -16.42 -0.41 17.99
CA GLN A 126 -17.10 -1.68 18.28
C GLN A 126 -16.49 -3.03 17.84
N GLN A 127 -15.18 -3.19 17.62
CA GLN A 127 -14.63 -4.55 17.52
C GLN A 127 -13.36 -4.73 18.37
N GLN A 128 -13.51 -5.64 19.34
CA GLN A 128 -12.54 -6.17 20.30
C GLN A 128 -12.30 -5.30 21.55
N ALA A 129 -13.21 -5.46 22.52
CA ALA A 129 -12.85 -5.27 23.92
C ALA A 129 -11.74 -6.27 24.26
N THR A 130 -10.51 -5.79 24.45
CA THR A 130 -9.51 -6.57 25.17
C THR A 130 -9.97 -6.67 26.63
N SER A 131 -9.57 -7.74 27.33
CA SER A 131 -10.01 -8.03 28.71
C SER A 131 -9.68 -6.93 29.74
N ASN A 132 -8.98 -5.86 29.34
CA ASN A 132 -8.52 -4.78 30.20
C ASN A 132 -9.23 -3.44 29.98
N GLY A 133 -10.28 -3.36 29.15
CA GLY A 133 -11.11 -2.15 29.02
C GLY A 133 -10.48 -0.97 28.28
N GLU A 134 -9.27 -1.14 27.72
CA GLU A 134 -8.71 -0.21 26.74
C GLU A 134 -9.26 -0.55 25.35
N TYR A 135 -9.95 0.41 24.73
CA TYR A 135 -10.26 0.35 23.31
C TYR A 135 -8.93 0.31 22.56
N ALA A 136 -8.59 -0.83 21.96
CA ALA A 136 -7.40 -0.93 21.12
C ALA A 136 -7.63 -0.11 19.85
N SER A 137 -7.30 1.17 19.88
CA SER A 137 -7.27 2.01 18.69
C SER A 137 -6.17 1.50 17.77
N LYS A 138 -6.52 1.14 16.53
CA LYS A 138 -5.51 0.87 15.51
C LYS A 138 -4.65 2.14 15.37
N PRO A 139 -3.32 2.06 15.53
CA PRO A 139 -2.47 3.25 15.46
C PRO A 139 -2.59 3.92 14.08
N PRO A 140 -2.30 5.24 13.98
CA PRO A 140 -2.42 5.98 12.75
C PRO A 140 -1.64 5.33 11.60
N LEU A 141 -2.12 5.51 10.37
CA LEU A 141 -1.52 4.90 9.19
C LEU A 141 -0.05 5.30 9.02
N ALA A 142 0.30 6.54 9.33
CA ALA A 142 1.68 7.02 9.29
C ALA A 142 2.58 6.33 10.32
N GLU A 143 2.11 6.15 11.55
CA GLU A 143 2.87 5.46 12.60
C GLU A 143 3.16 4.02 12.18
N ARG A 144 2.12 3.31 11.73
CA ARG A 144 2.23 1.94 11.21
C ARG A 144 3.22 1.85 10.07
N LEU A 145 3.12 2.75 9.10
CA LEU A 145 4.06 2.80 7.97
C LEU A 145 5.49 3.03 8.44
N LEU A 146 5.73 4.01 9.31
CA LEU A 146 7.07 4.32 9.81
C LEU A 146 7.67 3.16 10.61
N GLN A 147 6.90 2.54 11.50
CA GLN A 147 7.33 1.38 12.27
C GLN A 147 7.71 0.22 11.34
N THR A 148 6.85 -0.10 10.37
CA THR A 148 7.11 -1.18 9.43
C THR A 148 8.31 -0.91 8.53
N LEU A 149 8.49 0.32 8.06
CA LEU A 149 9.69 0.69 7.31
C LEU A 149 10.95 0.56 8.16
N ALA A 150 10.90 0.97 9.44
CA ALA A 150 12.02 0.83 10.36
C ALA A 150 12.40 -0.65 10.58
N ASP A 151 11.42 -1.54 10.76
CA ASP A 151 11.65 -2.98 10.91
C ASP A 151 12.25 -3.58 9.62
N LEU A 152 11.72 -3.19 8.45
CA LEU A 152 12.21 -3.65 7.16
C LEU A 152 13.66 -3.24 6.89
N LEU A 153 14.16 -2.12 7.43
CA LEU A 153 15.57 -1.72 7.27
C LEU A 153 16.55 -2.73 7.88
N PHE A 154 16.11 -3.55 8.83
CA PHE A 154 16.94 -4.50 9.55
C PHE A 154 16.52 -5.96 9.32
N CYS A 155 15.72 -6.23 8.29
CA CYS A 155 15.21 -7.55 7.97
C CYS A 155 16.31 -8.46 7.37
N PRO A 156 16.71 -9.55 8.06
CA PRO A 156 17.73 -10.48 7.58
C PRO A 156 17.31 -11.17 6.28
N ASP A 157 18.29 -11.43 5.40
CA ASP A 157 18.08 -12.08 4.09
C ASP A 157 17.12 -11.34 3.13
N PHE A 158 16.74 -10.11 3.49
CA PHE A 158 15.98 -9.18 2.64
C PHE A 158 16.72 -7.86 2.44
N THR A 159 16.94 -7.08 3.51
CA THR A 159 17.64 -5.78 3.45
C THR A 159 19.03 -5.83 4.08
N VAL A 160 19.24 -6.73 5.04
CA VAL A 160 20.54 -6.97 5.66
C VAL A 160 21.04 -8.34 5.24
N ALA A 161 22.25 -8.40 4.69
CA ALA A 161 22.89 -9.67 4.39
C ALA A 161 23.16 -10.43 5.69
N SER A 162 22.65 -11.66 5.80
CA SER A 162 22.99 -12.54 6.91
C SER A 162 24.48 -12.86 6.88
N LYS A 163 25.15 -12.80 8.03
CA LYS A 163 26.53 -13.29 8.17
C LYS A 163 26.47 -14.81 7.99
N LYS A 164 26.93 -15.28 6.83
CA LYS A 164 27.23 -16.70 6.59
C LYS A 164 28.36 -17.17 7.49
#